data_AF-A0A8C4SGV0-F1
#
_entry.id   AF-A0A8C4SGV0-F1
#
_cell.length_a   1.000
_cell.length_b   1.000
_cell.length_c   1.000
_cell.angle_alpha   90.00
_cell.angle_beta   90.00
_cell.angle_gamma   90.00
#
_symmetry.space_group_name_H-M   'P 1'
#
loop_
_entity.id
_entity.type
_entity.pdbx_description
1 polymer ?
#
loop_
_entity_poly.entity_id
_entity_poly.type
_entity_poly.pdbx_seq_one_letter_code
_entity_poly.pdbx_strand_id
1 'polypeptide(L)'
;LMILEITYAAFDTIDHNILKNRLSQWVGLSGSVLNWFESYLAGRKFFVSCGNYNSKTHDILYGVPQGSILGPLLFSIYMLPLGQIISGHNVSYHSYADDTQLYLSIAPDDPKSLDSLTQCLTCISEWMNSNFLKLNKEKTEILLVVDFRRPRPLLDPMIIRGTVWMINWTGLPILILCARQERAGYTSLEDWRPSTSAIRRLWRMPSST
;
A
#
# COMPACT_ATOMS: atom_id res chain seq x y z
N LEU A 1 -2.53 -0.08 14.05
CA LEU A 1 -2.85 -0.46 12.66
C LEU A 1 -2.42 0.70 11.75
N MET A 2 -1.89 0.42 10.58
CA MET A 2 -1.61 1.43 9.57
C MET A 2 -2.02 0.85 8.23
N ILE A 3 -2.84 1.55 7.49
CA ILE A 3 -3.32 1.11 6.19
C ILE A 3 -2.49 1.86 5.14
N LEU A 4 -1.67 1.12 4.41
CA LEU A 4 -0.92 1.63 3.27
C LEU A 4 -1.74 1.38 2.00
N GLU A 5 -1.87 2.43 1.20
CA GLU A 5 -2.34 2.29 -0.18
C GLU A 5 -1.18 2.46 -1.16
N ILE A 6 -1.07 1.49 -2.06
CA ILE A 6 -0.19 1.56 -3.21
C ILE A 6 -0.88 2.47 -4.26
N THR A 7 -0.11 3.16 -5.11
CA THR A 7 -0.59 4.14 -6.11
C THR A 7 -1.94 3.85 -6.76
N TYR A 8 -2.62 4.93 -7.14
CA TYR A 8 -3.86 4.95 -7.93
C TYR A 8 -3.91 4.14 -9.24
N ALA A 9 -2.79 3.60 -9.73
CA ALA A 9 -2.71 2.83 -10.98
C ALA A 9 -1.61 1.75 -10.93
N ALA A 10 -1.52 1.01 -9.82
CA ALA A 10 -0.42 0.07 -9.57
C ALA A 10 -0.25 -1.02 -10.65
N PHE A 11 -1.34 -1.40 -11.33
CA PHE A 11 -1.30 -2.37 -12.43
C PHE A 11 -0.67 -1.83 -13.71
N ASP A 12 -0.63 -0.50 -13.89
CA ASP A 12 -0.11 0.15 -15.10
C ASP A 12 1.37 0.49 -15.00
N THR A 13 1.94 0.42 -13.79
CA THR A 13 3.32 0.81 -13.49
C THR A 13 4.28 -0.37 -13.37
N ILE A 14 3.80 -1.60 -13.57
CA ILE A 14 4.62 -2.82 -13.43
C ILE A 14 5.69 -2.87 -14.51
N ASP A 15 6.96 -2.86 -14.12
CA ASP A 15 8.06 -3.06 -15.06
C ASP A 15 8.18 -4.54 -15.47
N HIS A 16 8.24 -4.80 -16.77
CA HIS A 16 8.26 -6.16 -17.31
C HIS A 16 9.56 -6.89 -17.00
N ASN A 17 10.70 -6.20 -16.92
CA ASN A 17 11.99 -6.81 -16.60
C ASN A 17 12.06 -7.20 -15.12
N ILE A 18 11.59 -6.33 -14.23
CA ILE A 18 11.47 -6.64 -12.81
C ILE A 18 10.53 -7.82 -12.62
N LEU A 19 9.35 -7.82 -13.26
CA LEU A 19 8.40 -8.93 -13.16
C LEU A 19 8.99 -10.26 -13.67
N LYS A 20 9.69 -10.25 -14.81
CA LYS A 20 10.43 -11.41 -15.34
C LYS A 20 11.46 -11.92 -14.34
N ASN A 21 12.21 -11.03 -13.70
CA ASN A 21 13.17 -11.38 -12.66
C ASN A 21 12.48 -11.97 -11.42
N ARG A 22 11.28 -11.50 -11.03
CA ARG A 22 10.49 -12.10 -9.96
C ARG A 22 10.01 -13.51 -10.33
N LEU A 23 9.45 -13.68 -11.52
CA LEU A 23 8.98 -14.98 -12.01
C LEU A 23 10.10 -16.02 -12.02
N SER A 24 11.31 -15.64 -12.44
CA SER A 24 12.45 -16.56 -12.46
C SER A 24 13.10 -16.76 -11.10
N GLN A 25 13.45 -15.70 -10.37
CA GLN A 25 14.27 -15.79 -9.16
C GLN A 25 13.45 -16.07 -7.89
N TRP A 26 12.22 -15.55 -7.81
CA TRP A 26 11.39 -15.69 -6.61
C TRP A 26 10.45 -16.88 -6.70
N VAL A 27 9.84 -17.09 -7.87
CA VAL A 27 8.92 -18.22 -8.08
C VAL A 27 9.65 -19.46 -8.60
N GLY A 28 10.82 -19.29 -9.23
CA GLY A 28 11.60 -20.41 -9.78
C GLY A 28 11.15 -20.86 -11.17
N LEU A 29 10.38 -20.04 -11.91
CA LEU A 29 9.93 -20.40 -13.26
C LEU A 29 11.08 -20.32 -14.27
N SER A 30 11.08 -21.25 -15.21
CA SER A 30 12.12 -21.35 -16.24
C SER A 30 11.58 -21.97 -17.53
N GLY A 31 12.39 -21.91 -18.60
CA GLY A 31 12.09 -22.51 -19.89
C GLY A 31 10.81 -21.98 -20.55
N SER A 32 9.99 -22.89 -21.09
CA SER A 32 8.81 -22.56 -21.88
C SER A 32 7.76 -21.76 -21.12
N VAL A 33 7.62 -21.98 -19.80
CA VAL A 33 6.64 -21.26 -18.97
C VAL A 33 7.04 -19.79 -18.82
N LEU A 34 8.32 -19.53 -18.55
CA LEU A 34 8.82 -18.16 -18.45
C LEU A 34 8.72 -17.43 -19.79
N ASN A 35 9.10 -18.09 -20.89
CA ASN A 35 8.97 -17.55 -22.25
C ASN A 35 7.51 -17.23 -22.60
N TRP A 36 6.56 -18.05 -22.14
CA TRP A 36 5.14 -17.79 -22.33
C TRP A 36 4.70 -16.50 -21.62
N PHE A 37 5.09 -16.28 -20.36
CA PHE A 37 4.82 -15.02 -19.65
C PHE A 37 5.49 -13.81 -20.32
N GLU A 38 6.70 -13.96 -20.83
CA GLU A 38 7.37 -12.88 -21.58
C GLU A 38 6.61 -12.54 -22.85
N SER A 39 6.19 -13.55 -23.62
CA SER A 39 5.38 -13.35 -24.83
C SER A 39 4.01 -12.73 -24.53
N TYR A 40 3.43 -13.04 -23.37
CA TYR A 40 2.16 -12.48 -22.92
C TYR A 40 2.23 -10.97 -22.65
N LEU A 41 3.38 -10.49 -22.16
CA LEU A 41 3.59 -9.08 -21.83
C LEU A 41 4.15 -8.26 -23.00
N ALA A 42 4.90 -8.90 -23.91
CA ALA A 42 5.59 -8.26 -25.01
C ALA A 42 4.67 -7.82 -26.17
N GLY A 43 5.12 -6.80 -26.92
CA GLY A 43 4.50 -6.39 -28.19
C GLY A 43 3.08 -5.82 -28.08
N ARG A 44 2.61 -5.51 -26.86
CA ARG A 44 1.27 -5.00 -26.64
C ARG A 44 1.15 -3.55 -27.09
N LYS A 45 0.00 -3.21 -27.65
CA LYS A 45 -0.32 -1.86 -28.11
C LYS A 45 -1.73 -1.47 -27.66
N PHE A 46 -1.97 -0.17 -27.53
CA PHE A 46 -3.29 0.38 -27.25
C PHE A 46 -3.59 1.59 -28.14
N PHE A 47 -4.88 1.90 -28.26
CA PHE A 47 -5.37 3.16 -28.79
C PHE A 47 -6.70 3.48 -28.09
N VAL A 48 -7.12 4.74 -28.14
CA VAL A 48 -8.39 5.20 -27.58
C VAL A 48 -9.35 5.49 -28.73
N SER A 49 -10.59 5.04 -28.59
CA SER A 49 -11.68 5.31 -29.54
C SER A 49 -12.77 6.11 -28.85
N CYS A 50 -13.23 7.19 -29.49
CA CYS A 50 -14.33 8.02 -29.01
C CYS A 50 -15.25 8.38 -30.18
N GLY A 51 -16.42 7.72 -30.23
CA GLY A 51 -17.33 7.82 -31.37
C GLY A 51 -16.68 7.34 -32.65
N ASN A 52 -16.55 8.23 -33.63
CA ASN A 52 -15.94 7.93 -34.94
C ASN A 52 -14.44 8.29 -35.01
N TYR A 53 -13.85 8.74 -33.90
CA TYR A 53 -12.44 9.15 -33.85
C TYR A 53 -11.60 8.11 -33.12
N ASN A 54 -10.44 7.79 -33.71
CA ASN A 54 -9.45 6.91 -33.11
C ASN A 54 -8.14 7.67 -32.88
N SER A 55 -7.51 7.44 -31.74
CA SER A 55 -6.14 7.91 -31.50
C SER A 55 -5.13 7.14 -32.34
N LYS A 56 -3.89 7.63 -32.36
CA LYS A 56 -2.76 6.82 -32.81
C LYS A 56 -2.58 5.61 -31.89
N THR A 57 -2.02 4.54 -32.45
CA THR A 57 -1.63 3.36 -31.69
C THR A 57 -0.31 3.63 -30.98
N HIS A 58 -0.23 3.24 -29.70
CA HIS A 58 0.93 3.39 -28.84
C HIS A 58 1.32 2.03 -28.25
N ASP A 59 2.62 1.82 -28.04
CA ASP A 59 3.13 0.60 -27.41
C ASP A 59 2.95 0.66 -25.88
N ILE A 60 2.67 -0.49 -25.26
CA ILE A 60 2.54 -0.64 -23.81
C ILE A 60 3.84 -1.24 -23.26
N LEU A 61 4.67 -0.38 -22.67
CA LEU A 61 5.97 -0.77 -22.11
C LEU A 61 5.90 -1.19 -20.64
N TYR A 62 4.84 -0.79 -19.94
CA TYR A 62 4.65 -1.03 -18.51
C TYR A 62 3.25 -1.56 -18.25
N GLY A 63 3.10 -2.23 -17.11
CA GLY A 63 1.85 -2.72 -16.62
C GLY A 63 1.43 -4.06 -17.20
N VAL A 64 0.38 -4.61 -16.60
CA VAL A 64 -0.28 -5.85 -17.02
C VAL A 64 -1.64 -5.53 -17.66
N PRO A 65 -2.19 -6.40 -18.52
CA PRO A 65 -3.51 -6.14 -19.09
C PRO A 65 -4.59 -6.08 -18.01
N GLN A 66 -5.20 -4.91 -17.82
CA GLN A 66 -6.36 -4.76 -16.93
C GLN A 66 -7.55 -5.57 -17.46
N GLY A 67 -8.29 -6.23 -16.57
CA GLY A 67 -9.39 -7.13 -16.94
C GLY A 67 -8.94 -8.53 -17.37
N SER A 68 -7.63 -8.82 -17.34
CA SER A 68 -7.13 -10.19 -17.53
C SER A 68 -7.19 -11.01 -16.24
N ILE A 69 -7.32 -12.33 -16.39
CA ILE A 69 -7.27 -13.29 -15.27
C ILE A 69 -5.88 -13.30 -14.61
N LEU A 70 -4.82 -13.07 -15.40
CA LEU A 70 -3.44 -13.12 -14.93
C LEU A 70 -2.95 -11.82 -14.29
N GLY A 71 -3.57 -10.68 -14.60
CA GLY A 71 -3.15 -9.38 -14.06
C GLY A 71 -3.02 -9.37 -12.53
N PRO A 72 -4.05 -9.81 -11.77
CA PRO A 72 -3.96 -9.92 -10.32
C PRO A 72 -2.83 -10.83 -9.83
N LEU A 73 -2.65 -12.00 -10.45
CA LEU A 73 -1.60 -12.95 -10.09
C LEU A 73 -0.20 -12.36 -10.30
N LEU A 74 0.02 -11.74 -11.46
CA LEU A 74 1.30 -11.11 -11.80
C LEU A 74 1.62 -9.95 -10.86
N PHE A 75 0.62 -9.16 -10.47
CA PHE A 75 0.79 -8.12 -9.47
C PHE A 75 1.15 -8.70 -8.09
N SER A 76 0.47 -9.77 -7.64
CA SER A 76 0.83 -10.43 -6.38
C SER A 76 2.28 -10.94 -6.38
N ILE A 77 2.75 -11.52 -7.49
CA ILE A 77 4.14 -11.96 -7.65
C ILE A 77 5.12 -10.77 -7.60
N TYR A 78 4.76 -9.66 -8.24
CA TYR A 78 5.56 -8.43 -8.22
C TYR A 78 5.77 -7.90 -6.79
N MET A 79 4.73 -8.02 -5.96
CA MET A 79 4.69 -7.51 -4.59
C MET A 79 5.35 -8.44 -3.55
N LEU A 80 5.73 -9.68 -3.89
CA LEU A 80 6.31 -10.65 -2.94
C LEU A 80 7.45 -10.09 -2.06
N PRO A 81 8.43 -9.31 -2.58
CA PRO A 81 9.52 -8.80 -1.75
C PRO A 81 9.06 -7.83 -0.67
N LEU A 82 7.93 -7.14 -0.86
CA LEU A 82 7.39 -6.21 0.14
C LEU A 82 7.12 -6.93 1.47
N GLY A 83 6.58 -8.14 1.41
CA GLY A 83 6.29 -8.94 2.60
C GLY A 83 7.54 -9.28 3.41
N GLN A 84 8.64 -9.63 2.72
CA GLN A 84 9.93 -9.90 3.37
C GLN A 84 10.47 -8.65 4.07
N ILE A 85 10.42 -7.48 3.41
CA ILE A 85 10.85 -6.20 4.01
C ILE A 85 10.06 -5.93 5.29
N ILE A 86 8.73 -6.05 5.24
CA ILE A 86 7.87 -5.77 6.38
C ILE A 86 8.19 -6.73 7.55
N SER A 87 8.27 -8.03 7.27
CA SER A 87 8.58 -9.04 8.27
C SER A 87 9.97 -8.86 8.89
N GLY A 88 10.94 -8.33 8.13
CA GLY A 88 12.30 -8.04 8.60
C GLY A 88 12.36 -6.95 9.67
N HIS A 89 11.35 -6.09 9.77
CA HIS A 89 11.22 -5.07 10.81
C HIS A 89 10.30 -5.48 11.97
N ASN A 90 9.96 -6.78 12.07
CA ASN A 90 9.06 -7.32 13.09
C ASN A 90 7.66 -6.63 13.09
N VAL A 91 7.23 -6.16 11.92
CA VAL A 91 5.90 -5.60 11.69
C VAL A 91 5.03 -6.68 11.07
N SER A 92 3.83 -6.87 11.61
CA SER A 92 2.87 -7.80 11.01
C SER A 92 2.15 -7.11 9.85
N TYR A 93 1.70 -7.86 8.84
CA TYR A 93 0.96 -7.28 7.72
C TYR A 93 -0.08 -8.21 7.11
N HIS A 94 -0.95 -7.61 6.32
CA HIS A 94 -1.95 -8.26 5.51
C HIS A 94 -2.06 -7.51 4.20
N SER A 95 -1.97 -8.21 3.08
CA SER A 95 -2.09 -7.61 1.76
C SER A 95 -3.26 -8.23 1.03
N TYR A 96 -4.09 -7.39 0.43
CA TYR A 96 -5.17 -7.80 -0.44
C TYR A 96 -5.16 -6.92 -1.70
N ALA A 97 -4.83 -7.53 -2.84
CA ALA A 97 -4.56 -6.80 -4.08
C ALA A 97 -3.54 -5.67 -3.83
N ASP A 98 -3.90 -4.42 -4.12
CA ASP A 98 -3.09 -3.20 -3.97
C ASP A 98 -3.17 -2.56 -2.58
N ASP A 99 -4.09 -3.01 -1.71
CA ASP A 99 -4.19 -2.57 -0.33
C ASP A 99 -3.24 -3.39 0.55
N THR A 100 -2.35 -2.73 1.31
CA THR A 100 -1.48 -3.39 2.30
C THR A 100 -1.65 -2.77 3.67
N GLN A 101 -2.05 -3.58 4.65
CA GLN A 101 -2.24 -3.17 6.02
C GLN A 101 -1.05 -3.63 6.86
N LEU A 102 -0.48 -2.73 7.65
CA LEU A 102 0.57 -2.98 8.63
C LEU A 102 -0.02 -2.96 10.05
N TYR A 103 0.38 -3.91 10.88
CA TYR A 103 -0.04 -4.03 12.27
C TYR A 103 1.19 -4.02 13.15
N LEU A 104 1.14 -3.20 14.19
CA LEU A 104 2.13 -3.16 15.24
C LEU A 104 1.41 -2.97 16.58
N SER A 105 1.74 -3.82 17.53
CA SER A 105 1.34 -3.67 18.93
C SER A 105 2.44 -2.93 19.66
N ILE A 106 2.11 -1.80 20.28
CA ILE A 106 3.06 -0.95 20.98
C ILE A 106 2.74 -1.01 22.47
N ALA A 107 3.71 -1.40 23.29
CA ALA A 107 3.61 -1.23 24.72
C ALA A 107 3.82 0.27 25.07
N PRO A 108 3.14 0.83 26.09
CA PRO A 108 3.22 2.25 26.43
C PRO A 108 4.65 2.77 26.63
N ASP A 109 5.56 1.88 27.03
CA ASP A 109 6.93 2.21 27.43
C ASP A 109 7.98 1.74 26.41
N ASP A 110 7.56 1.36 25.19
CA ASP A 110 8.45 0.81 24.17
C ASP A 110 8.63 1.75 22.95
N PRO A 111 9.54 2.73 23.03
CA PRO A 111 9.85 3.61 21.90
C PRO A 111 10.48 2.85 20.72
N LYS A 112 11.11 1.68 20.94
CA LYS A 112 11.79 0.91 19.89
C LYS A 112 10.82 0.38 18.84
N SER A 113 9.59 0.09 19.26
CA SER A 113 8.52 -0.32 18.35
C SER A 113 8.17 0.78 17.34
N LEU A 114 8.13 2.04 17.77
CA LEU A 114 7.84 3.18 16.88
C LEU A 114 8.99 3.43 15.88
N ASP A 115 10.23 3.30 16.35
CA ASP A 115 11.42 3.41 15.49
C ASP A 115 11.43 2.30 14.43
N SER A 116 11.10 1.07 14.81
CA SER A 116 11.02 -0.07 13.89
C SER A 116 9.97 0.15 12.80
N LEU A 117 8.81 0.72 13.15
CA LEU A 117 7.77 1.09 12.18
C LEU A 117 8.26 2.18 11.21
N THR A 118 8.92 3.21 11.74
CA THR A 118 9.41 4.34 10.93
C THR A 118 10.50 3.90 9.95
N GLN A 119 11.41 3.03 10.40
CA GLN A 119 12.42 2.41 9.54
C GLN A 119 11.76 1.51 8.47
N CYS A 120 10.79 0.68 8.88
CA CYS A 120 10.03 -0.16 7.96
C CYS A 120 9.37 0.64 6.84
N LEU A 121 8.68 1.74 7.17
CA LEU A 121 8.06 2.61 6.17
C LEU A 121 9.07 3.28 5.24
N THR A 122 10.24 3.61 5.75
CA THR A 122 11.32 4.17 4.94
C THR A 122 11.81 3.15 3.91
N CYS A 123 12.08 1.92 4.35
CA CYS A 123 12.48 0.82 3.47
C CYS A 123 11.38 0.46 2.46
N ILE A 124 10.12 0.44 2.87
CA ILE A 124 8.97 0.24 1.97
C ILE A 124 8.92 1.33 0.90
N SER A 125 9.05 2.59 1.28
CA SER A 125 9.00 3.71 0.35
C SER A 125 10.16 3.66 -0.66
N GLU A 126 11.36 3.33 -0.21
CA GLU A 126 12.53 3.22 -1.07
C GLU A 126 12.42 2.04 -2.03
N TRP A 127 11.97 0.89 -1.52
CA TRP A 127 11.70 -0.28 -2.34
C TRP A 127 10.59 -0.02 -3.37
N MET A 128 9.49 0.64 -2.99
CA MET A 128 8.44 0.98 -3.94
C MET A 128 9.01 1.83 -5.07
N ASN A 129 9.77 2.89 -4.74
CA ASN A 129 10.39 3.74 -5.75
C ASN A 129 11.35 2.97 -6.67
N SER A 130 12.16 2.05 -6.14
CA SER A 130 13.07 1.23 -6.96
C SER A 130 12.36 0.22 -7.85
N ASN A 131 11.09 -0.10 -7.54
CA ASN A 131 10.25 -1.00 -8.32
C ASN A 131 9.17 -0.24 -9.09
N PHE A 132 9.38 1.06 -9.39
CA PHE A 132 8.44 1.91 -10.16
C PHE A 132 7.03 1.99 -9.58
N LEU A 133 6.88 1.68 -8.30
CA LEU A 133 5.66 1.90 -7.53
C LEU A 133 5.79 3.19 -6.73
N LYS A 134 4.66 3.75 -6.33
CA LYS A 134 4.64 4.93 -5.46
C LYS A 134 3.58 4.74 -4.38
N LEU A 135 3.92 5.18 -3.18
CA LEU A 135 2.99 5.16 -2.06
C LEU A 135 1.96 6.27 -2.23
N ASN A 136 0.69 5.92 -2.07
CA ASN A 136 -0.40 6.88 -2.15
C ASN A 136 -0.55 7.61 -0.81
N LYS A 137 0.23 8.68 -0.64
CA LYS A 137 0.26 9.43 0.62
C LYS A 137 -1.10 10.01 1.01
N GLU A 138 -1.94 10.37 0.03
CA GLU A 138 -3.26 10.95 0.30
C GLU A 138 -4.26 9.94 0.85
N LYS A 139 -4.05 8.65 0.61
CA LYS A 139 -4.93 7.57 1.07
C LYS A 139 -4.32 6.68 2.15
N THR A 140 -3.03 6.82 2.38
CA THR A 140 -2.35 6.15 3.49
C THR A 140 -2.84 6.76 4.79
N GLU A 141 -3.41 5.92 5.66
CA GLU A 141 -4.03 6.34 6.91
C GLU A 141 -3.48 5.50 8.06
N ILE A 142 -3.14 6.15 9.18
CA ILE A 142 -2.72 5.44 10.40
C ILE A 142 -3.95 5.25 11.27
N LEU A 143 -4.11 4.06 11.83
CA LEU A 143 -5.16 3.72 12.78
C LEU A 143 -4.61 3.28 14.13
N LEU A 144 -4.73 4.09 15.18
CA LEU A 144 -4.45 3.63 16.54
C LEU A 144 -5.68 2.98 17.17
N VAL A 145 -5.47 1.79 17.76
CA VAL A 145 -6.45 1.08 18.59
C VAL A 145 -5.89 0.94 20.00
N VAL A 146 -6.64 1.36 21.03
CA VAL A 146 -6.24 1.28 22.44
C VAL A 146 -7.31 0.60 23.29
N ASP A 147 -6.89 -0.05 24.38
CA ASP A 147 -7.80 -0.58 25.40
C ASP A 147 -8.24 0.54 26.36
N PHE A 148 -9.53 0.84 26.39
CA PHE A 148 -10.13 1.89 27.23
C PHE A 148 -10.02 1.64 28.74
N ARG A 149 -9.71 0.40 29.14
CA ARG A 149 -9.47 0.07 30.54
C ARG A 149 -8.13 0.60 31.05
N ARG A 150 -7.26 1.09 30.15
CA ARG A 150 -5.97 1.71 30.48
C ARG A 150 -6.05 3.23 30.33
N PRO A 151 -5.30 4.00 31.14
CA PRO A 151 -5.25 5.46 31.02
C PRO A 151 -4.84 5.87 29.60
N ARG A 152 -5.44 6.95 29.08
CA ARG A 152 -5.22 7.43 27.71
C ARG A 152 -3.73 7.72 27.52
N PRO A 153 -3.05 7.09 26.56
CA PRO A 153 -1.69 7.47 26.24
C PRO A 153 -1.70 8.88 25.64
N LEU A 154 -0.89 9.77 26.20
CA LEU A 154 -0.48 10.99 25.51
C LEU A 154 0.44 10.55 24.38
N LEU A 155 -0.07 10.57 23.16
CA LEU A 155 0.73 10.28 21.98
C LEU A 155 1.14 11.58 21.33
N ASP A 156 2.45 11.78 21.28
CA ASP A 156 3.02 12.84 20.50
C ASP A 156 2.69 12.64 19.01
N PRO A 157 2.59 13.72 18.22
CA PRO A 157 2.43 13.63 16.77
C PRO A 157 3.52 12.76 16.18
N MET A 158 3.15 11.74 15.41
CA MET A 158 4.15 10.93 14.70
C MET A 158 4.75 11.75 13.56
N ILE A 159 6.06 11.98 13.58
CA ILE A 159 6.77 12.64 12.48
C ILE A 159 7.43 11.56 11.62
N ILE A 160 6.89 11.30 10.43
CA ILE A 160 7.48 10.38 9.46
C ILE A 160 8.07 11.21 8.32
N ARG A 161 9.41 11.22 8.19
CA ARG A 161 10.17 11.98 7.18
C ARG A 161 9.76 13.46 7.07
N GLY A 162 9.63 14.15 8.21
CA GLY A 162 9.24 15.57 8.26
C GLY A 162 7.75 15.85 8.03
N THR A 163 6.93 14.81 7.82
CA THR A 163 5.47 14.94 7.78
C THR A 163 4.90 14.67 9.16
N VAL A 164 4.16 15.65 9.71
CA VAL A 164 3.50 15.53 11.01
C VAL A 164 2.17 14.81 10.82
N TRP A 165 1.97 13.70 11.52
CA TRP A 165 0.71 12.97 11.58
C TRP A 165 0.03 13.29 12.91
N MET A 166 -1.05 14.06 12.86
CA MET A 166 -1.86 14.36 14.03
C MET A 166 -2.81 13.21 14.33
N ILE A 167 -2.90 12.84 15.61
CA ILE A 167 -3.69 11.72 16.09
C ILE A 167 -5.02 12.27 16.67
N ASN A 168 -6.13 12.10 15.95
CA ASN A 168 -7.44 12.65 16.34
C ASN A 168 -8.43 11.59 16.88
N TRP A 169 -9.12 11.91 17.99
CA TRP A 169 -10.03 11.03 18.72
C TRP A 169 -11.41 10.93 18.05
N THR A 170 -11.81 9.72 17.64
CA THR A 170 -13.06 9.50 16.87
C THR A 170 -14.30 9.17 17.71
N GLY A 171 -14.20 9.10 19.04
CA GLY A 171 -15.35 8.99 19.94
C GLY A 171 -16.12 7.65 19.94
N LEU A 172 -15.61 6.60 19.29
CA LEU A 172 -16.21 5.26 19.28
C LEU A 172 -15.73 4.38 20.45
N PRO A 173 -16.50 3.36 20.89
CA PRO A 173 -16.14 2.42 21.98
C PRO A 173 -15.01 1.44 21.62
N ILE A 174 -14.60 1.42 20.35
CA ILE A 174 -13.29 0.94 19.90
C ILE A 174 -12.58 2.21 19.42
N LEU A 175 -11.48 2.59 20.07
CA LEU A 175 -10.83 3.84 19.71
C LEU A 175 -10.16 3.62 18.37
N ILE A 176 -10.50 4.44 17.40
CA ILE A 176 -9.95 4.38 16.05
C ILE A 176 -9.33 5.76 15.78
N LEU A 177 -8.05 5.96 16.06
CA LEU A 177 -7.40 7.25 15.73
C LEU A 177 -6.93 7.21 14.29
N CYS A 178 -7.62 7.90 13.39
CA CYS A 178 -7.22 8.05 11.99
C CYS A 178 -6.29 9.26 11.84
N ALA A 179 -5.03 9.05 11.44
CA ALA A 179 -4.14 10.13 11.03
C ALA A 179 -4.00 10.13 9.51
N ARG A 180 -4.15 11.31 8.89
CA ARG A 180 -4.00 11.56 7.44
C ARG A 180 -3.02 12.71 7.24
N GLN A 181 -2.21 12.68 6.18
CA GLN A 181 -1.34 13.80 5.82
C GLN A 181 -2.19 15.04 5.49
N GLU A 182 -1.99 16.15 6.21
CA GLU A 182 -2.61 17.44 5.86
C GLU A 182 -1.88 18.08 4.67
N ARG A 183 -2.65 18.60 3.70
CA ARG A 183 -2.12 19.55 2.71
C ARG A 183 -1.77 20.84 3.44
N ALA A 184 -0.64 21.46 3.11
CA ALA A 184 -0.33 22.82 3.52
C ALA A 184 -1.46 23.75 3.06
N GLY A 185 -2.38 24.11 3.96
CA GLY A 185 -3.56 24.90 3.61
C GLY A 185 -4.76 24.82 4.55
N TYR A 186 -4.82 23.86 5.48
CA TYR A 186 -5.86 23.84 6.52
C TYR A 186 -5.27 24.31 7.86
N THR A 187 -5.83 25.37 8.44
CA THR A 187 -5.34 26.04 9.64
C THR A 187 -6.25 25.85 10.86
N SER A 188 -7.29 25.01 10.78
CA SER A 188 -8.19 24.79 11.92
C SER A 188 -8.66 23.33 12.08
N LEU A 189 -8.78 22.92 13.34
CA LEU A 189 -9.18 21.58 13.81
C LEU A 189 -10.66 21.25 13.51
N GLU A 190 -11.48 22.25 13.17
CA GLU A 190 -12.94 22.13 13.04
C GLU A 190 -13.40 21.61 11.67
N ASP A 191 -12.54 21.64 10.65
CA ASP A 191 -12.86 21.20 9.29
C ASP A 191 -12.62 19.69 9.04
N TRP A 192 -12.10 18.96 10.03
CA TRP A 192 -11.73 17.55 9.88
C TRP A 192 -12.94 16.62 10.10
N ARG A 193 -13.30 15.83 9.08
CA ARG A 193 -14.22 14.68 9.22
C ARG A 193 -13.45 13.37 9.15
N PRO A 194 -13.70 12.39 10.06
CA PRO A 194 -13.05 11.09 9.98
C PRO A 194 -13.37 10.40 8.65
N SER A 195 -12.33 9.84 8.03
CA SER A 195 -12.46 9.05 6.80
C SER A 195 -13.32 7.81 7.08
N THR A 196 -14.57 7.84 6.63
CA THR A 196 -15.46 6.66 6.68
C THR A 196 -14.90 5.48 5.86
N SER A 197 -13.90 5.73 5.01
CA SER A 197 -13.30 4.71 4.13
C SER A 197 -12.37 3.74 4.86
N ALA A 198 -11.53 4.17 5.81
CA ALA A 198 -10.70 3.26 6.60
C ALA A 198 -11.53 2.43 7.58
N ILE A 199 -12.55 3.04 8.21
CA ILE A 199 -13.47 2.32 9.10
C ILE A 199 -14.20 1.24 8.30
N ARG A 200 -14.77 1.57 7.13
CA ARG A 200 -15.43 0.57 6.26
C ARG A 200 -14.49 -0.55 5.79
N ARG A 201 -13.20 -0.28 5.60
CA ARG A 201 -12.20 -1.30 5.23
C ARG A 201 -11.81 -2.21 6.39
N LEU A 202 -11.84 -1.71 7.62
CA LEU A 202 -11.69 -2.54 8.82
C LEU A 202 -12.77 -3.62 8.91
N TRP A 203 -14.02 -3.25 8.62
CA TRP A 203 -15.17 -4.15 8.68
C TRP A 203 -15.25 -5.16 7.52
N ARG A 204 -14.34 -5.08 6.53
CA ARG A 204 -14.23 -6.09 5.46
C ARG A 204 -13.32 -7.26 5.83
N MET A 205 -12.75 -7.30 7.03
CA MET A 205 -12.06 -8.50 7.49
C MET A 205 -13.05 -9.67 7.56
N PRO A 206 -12.74 -10.84 6.98
CA PRO A 206 -13.54 -12.02 7.22
C PRO A 206 -13.51 -12.30 8.72
N SER A 207 -14.69 -12.37 9.33
CA SER A 207 -14.85 -12.91 10.67
C SER A 207 -14.19 -14.29 10.71
N SER A 208 -13.09 -14.40 11.45
CA SER A 208 -12.45 -15.68 11.75
C SER A 208 -13.51 -16.58 12.37
N THR A 209 -13.77 -17.71 11.70
CA THR A 209 -14.56 -18.82 12.23
C THR A 209 -13.71 -19.66 13.15
#